data_AF-A0A6J7NRU2-F1
#
_entry.id   AF-A0A6J7NRU2-F1
#
_cell.length_a   1.000
_cell.length_b   1.000
_cell.length_c   1.000
_cell.angle_alpha   90.00
_cell.angle_beta   90.00
_cell.angle_gamma   90.00
#
_symmetry.space_group_name_H-M   'P 1'
#
loop_
_entity.id
_entity.type
_entity.pdbx_description
1 polymer ?
#
loop_
_entity_poly.entity_id
_entity_poly.type
_entity_poly.pdbx_seq_one_letter_code
_entity_poly.pdbx_strand_id
1 'polypeptide(L)'
;MRSVGVDLGSKRIGIAVSDSSGTIASPLVVIARGSNHSQDHKKIQEIINEYEAECVVVGMPLTLAGAIGPAARLALDEIKEMTKSLTVPVHSHDERLTTKTANDSMIEANMNAQARRKVVDKIAAAVMLQGWLDHADRHKS
;
A
#
# COMPACT_ATOMS: atom_id res chain seq x y z
N MET A 1 13.44 8.71 6.37
CA MET A 1 12.11 8.68 6.99
C MET A 1 11.51 7.34 6.68
N ARG A 2 11.16 6.55 7.70
CA ARG A 2 10.59 5.23 7.45
C ARG A 2 9.07 5.32 7.27
N SER A 3 8.53 4.62 6.28
CA SER A 3 7.10 4.63 5.95
C SER A 3 6.56 3.21 5.84
N VAL A 4 5.29 3.02 6.22
CA VAL A 4 4.56 1.76 6.04
C VAL A 4 3.54 1.93 4.91
N GLY A 5 3.60 1.03 3.94
CA GLY A 5 2.63 0.93 2.84
C GLY A 5 1.52 -0.05 3.19
N VAL A 6 0.26 0.33 2.97
CA VAL A 6 -0.94 -0.47 3.26
C VAL A 6 -1.80 -0.60 2.00
N ASP A 7 -2.02 -1.82 1.55
CA ASP A 7 -2.96 -2.17 0.48
C ASP A 7 -4.22 -2.81 1.10
N LEU A 8 -5.33 -2.07 1.10
CA LEU A 8 -6.60 -2.44 1.73
C LEU A 8 -7.42 -3.38 0.83
N GLY A 9 -7.14 -4.66 0.90
CA GLY A 9 -7.95 -5.69 0.24
C GLY A 9 -9.17 -6.13 1.08
N SER A 10 -10.20 -6.65 0.40
CA SER A 10 -11.43 -7.15 1.04
C SER A 10 -11.26 -8.41 1.88
N LYS A 11 -10.16 -9.16 1.68
CA LYS A 11 -9.84 -10.41 2.42
C LYS A 11 -8.49 -10.38 3.10
N ARG A 12 -7.58 -9.52 2.65
CA ARG A 12 -6.18 -9.47 3.04
C ARG A 12 -5.73 -8.01 2.97
N ILE A 13 -4.87 -7.61 3.89
CA ILE A 13 -4.19 -6.33 3.86
C ILE A 13 -2.73 -6.59 3.56
N GLY A 14 -2.23 -6.07 2.43
CA GLY A 14 -0.82 -6.11 2.11
C GLY A 14 -0.07 -5.04 2.88
N ILE A 15 1.04 -5.38 3.52
CA ILE A 15 1.89 -4.45 4.25
C ILE A 15 3.28 -4.43 3.61
N ALA A 16 3.81 -3.23 3.40
CA ALA A 16 5.18 -2.99 3.00
C ALA A 16 5.84 -1.98 3.93
N VAL A 17 7.17 -1.94 3.93
CA VAL A 17 7.94 -0.99 4.72
C VAL A 17 9.08 -0.42 3.87
N SER A 18 9.41 0.85 4.08
CA SER A 18 10.61 1.42 3.49
C SER A 18 11.85 1.08 4.32
N ASP A 19 13.02 1.18 3.72
CA ASP A 19 14.26 1.25 4.46
C ASP A 19 14.36 2.55 5.30
N SER A 20 15.39 2.64 6.16
CA SER A 20 15.60 3.82 7.02
C SER A 20 15.90 5.08 6.21
N SER A 21 16.48 4.93 5.02
CA SER A 21 16.74 6.06 4.11
C SER A 21 15.44 6.62 3.51
N GLY A 22 14.38 5.82 3.42
CA GLY A 22 13.12 6.20 2.78
C GLY A 22 13.23 6.19 1.26
N THR A 23 14.05 5.28 0.72
CA THR A 23 14.34 5.18 -0.72
C THR A 23 13.78 3.89 -1.31
N ILE A 24 13.86 2.78 -0.56
CA ILE A 24 13.51 1.45 -1.07
C ILE A 24 12.35 0.88 -0.26
N ALA A 25 11.27 0.50 -0.94
CA ALA A 25 10.14 -0.23 -0.35
C ALA A 25 10.32 -1.75 -0.51
N SER A 26 9.97 -2.51 0.53
CA SER A 26 9.98 -3.96 0.51
C SER A 26 8.68 -4.54 1.07
N PRO A 27 8.17 -5.67 0.53
CA PRO A 27 7.03 -6.36 1.11
C PRO A 27 7.39 -6.85 2.52
N LEU A 28 6.47 -6.67 3.47
CA LEU A 28 6.68 -7.08 4.86
C LEU A 28 5.82 -8.29 5.23
N VAL A 29 4.50 -8.11 5.24
CA VAL A 29 3.56 -9.15 5.69
C VAL A 29 2.21 -8.96 5.02
N VAL A 30 1.42 -10.02 4.98
CA VAL A 30 0.02 -9.96 4.59
C VAL A 30 -0.84 -10.31 5.80
N ILE A 31 -1.66 -9.35 6.24
CA ILE A 31 -2.59 -9.52 7.35
C ILE A 31 -3.90 -10.10 6.81
N ALA A 32 -4.43 -11.15 7.44
CA ALA A 32 -5.79 -11.59 7.17
C ALA A 32 -6.79 -10.56 7.73
N ARG A 33 -7.73 -10.13 6.90
CA ARG A 33 -8.77 -9.16 7.30
C ARG A 33 -9.56 -9.69 8.49
N GLY A 34 -9.65 -8.88 9.55
CA GLY A 34 -10.48 -9.17 10.71
C GLY A 34 -11.97 -8.99 10.44
N SER A 35 -12.79 -9.30 11.44
CA SER A 35 -14.24 -9.05 11.40
C SER A 35 -14.60 -7.57 11.60
N ASN A 36 -13.63 -6.74 12.01
CA ASN A 36 -13.77 -5.30 12.14
C ASN A 36 -12.44 -4.59 11.86
N HIS A 37 -12.52 -3.34 11.37
CA HIS A 37 -11.34 -2.54 11.02
C HIS A 37 -10.48 -2.17 12.24
N SER A 38 -11.07 -2.04 13.44
CA SER A 38 -10.31 -1.67 14.64
C SER A 38 -9.21 -2.69 14.97
N GLN A 39 -9.49 -3.98 14.82
CA GLN A 39 -8.47 -5.03 14.99
C GLN A 39 -7.37 -4.95 13.94
N ASP A 40 -7.72 -4.62 12.69
CA ASP A 40 -6.76 -4.46 11.62
C ASP A 40 -5.86 -3.24 11.88
N HIS A 41 -6.43 -2.11 12.30
CA HIS A 41 -5.69 -0.90 12.64
C HIS A 41 -4.72 -1.12 13.82
N LYS A 42 -5.10 -1.94 14.81
CA LYS A 42 -4.20 -2.31 15.92
C LYS A 42 -2.96 -3.05 15.43
N LYS A 43 -3.13 -4.04 14.54
CA LYS A 43 -2.00 -4.76 13.93
C LYS A 43 -1.11 -3.83 13.11
N ILE A 44 -1.71 -2.89 12.38
CA ILE A 44 -0.96 -1.86 11.66
C ILE A 44 -0.19 -0.95 12.63
N GLN A 45 -0.80 -0.55 13.76
CA GLN A 45 -0.14 0.22 14.81
C GLN A 45 1.03 -0.52 15.47
N GLU A 46 0.91 -1.83 15.68
CA GLU A 46 2.00 -2.67 16.18
C GLU A 46 3.19 -2.64 15.21
N ILE A 47 2.94 -2.77 13.90
CA ILE A 47 3.98 -2.68 12.86
C ILE A 47 4.59 -1.28 12.81
N ILE A 48 3.79 -0.22 12.92
CA ILE A 48 4.29 1.16 12.98
C ILE A 48 5.27 1.32 14.14
N ASN A 49 4.94 0.77 15.31
CA ASN A 49 5.79 0.85 16.49
C ASN A 49 7.06 0.00 16.33
N GLU A 50 6.93 -1.24 15.83
CA GLU A 50 8.06 -2.16 15.62
C GLU A 50 9.10 -1.58 14.66
N TYR A 51 8.63 -0.94 13.59
CA TYR A 51 9.49 -0.36 12.58
C TYR A 51 9.79 1.11 12.84
N GLU A 52 9.27 1.73 13.90
CA GLU A 52 9.41 3.18 14.13
C GLU A 52 9.03 4.00 12.88
N ALA A 53 7.95 3.60 12.21
CA ALA A 53 7.50 4.27 11.00
C ALA A 53 6.95 5.66 11.36
N GLU A 54 7.27 6.65 10.53
CA GLU A 54 6.88 8.04 10.76
C GLU A 54 5.58 8.41 10.03
N CYS A 55 5.16 7.60 9.05
CA CYS A 55 3.87 7.74 8.37
C CYS A 55 3.37 6.44 7.75
N VAL A 56 2.09 6.42 7.43
CA VAL A 56 1.43 5.36 6.65
C VAL A 56 1.02 5.90 5.28
N VAL A 57 1.19 5.09 4.25
CA VAL A 57 0.74 5.34 2.89
C VAL A 57 -0.26 4.26 2.50
N VAL A 58 -1.48 4.66 2.14
CA VAL A 58 -2.56 3.75 1.77
C VAL A 58 -2.81 3.81 0.28
N GLY A 59 -2.77 2.65 -0.37
CA GLY A 59 -3.09 2.51 -1.79
C GLY A 59 -4.58 2.74 -2.05
N MET A 60 -4.89 3.54 -3.07
CA MET A 60 -6.27 3.84 -3.45
C MET A 60 -6.61 3.25 -4.83
N PRO A 61 -7.59 2.33 -4.93
CA PRO A 61 -8.05 1.82 -6.20
C PRO A 61 -8.94 2.87 -6.88
N LEU A 62 -8.32 3.75 -7.67
CA LEU A 62 -9.08 4.59 -8.60
C LEU A 62 -9.44 3.77 -9.83
N THR A 63 -10.66 3.96 -10.31
CA THR A 63 -11.05 3.39 -11.60
C THR A 63 -10.21 4.03 -12.71
N LEU A 64 -9.94 3.29 -13.80
CA LEU A 64 -9.19 3.79 -14.96
C LEU A 64 -9.78 5.09 -15.55
N ALA A 65 -11.05 5.37 -15.30
CA ALA A 65 -11.74 6.58 -15.72
C ALA A 65 -11.50 7.80 -14.80
N GLY A 66 -10.72 7.66 -13.72
CA GLY A 66 -10.47 8.72 -12.74
C GLY A 66 -11.68 9.03 -11.83
N ALA A 67 -12.76 8.25 -11.93
CA ALA A 67 -13.94 8.42 -11.10
C ALA A 67 -13.81 7.68 -9.77
N ILE A 68 -14.24 8.33 -8.68
CA ILE A 68 -14.35 7.71 -7.36
C ILE A 68 -15.53 6.73 -7.39
N GLY A 69 -15.22 5.44 -7.53
CA GLY A 69 -16.19 4.36 -7.40
C GLY A 69 -16.56 4.04 -5.94
N PRO A 70 -17.51 3.13 -5.71
CA PRO A 70 -17.87 2.68 -4.36
C PRO A 70 -16.67 2.15 -3.55
N ALA A 71 -15.77 1.41 -4.19
CA ALA A 71 -14.55 0.89 -3.55
C ALA A 71 -13.61 2.02 -3.08
N ALA A 72 -13.42 3.06 -3.90
CA ALA A 72 -12.63 4.22 -3.52
C ALA A 72 -13.28 5.00 -2.36
N ARG A 73 -14.61 5.10 -2.30
CA ARG A 73 -15.29 5.70 -1.13
C ARG A 73 -15.04 4.91 0.16
N LEU A 74 -15.18 3.59 0.11
CA LEU A 74 -14.92 2.73 1.26
C LEU A 74 -13.47 2.87 1.77
N ALA A 75 -12.50 2.90 0.84
CA ALA A 75 -11.10 3.09 1.19
C ALA A 75 -10.85 4.49 1.79
N LEU A 76 -11.47 5.56 1.25
CA LEU A 76 -11.38 6.90 1.84
C LEU A 76 -11.98 6.97 3.25
N ASP A 77 -13.10 6.30 3.48
CA ASP A 77 -13.73 6.27 4.81
C ASP A 77 -12.87 5.49 5.81
N GLU A 78 -12.28 4.36 5.40
CA GLU A 78 -11.33 3.63 6.23
C GLU A 78 -10.06 4.44 6.51
N ILE A 79 -9.51 5.19 5.54
CA ILE A 79 -8.39 6.10 5.77
C ILE A 79 -8.71 7.16 6.84
N LYS A 80 -9.95 7.70 6.84
CA LYS A 80 -10.38 8.62 7.90
C LYS A 80 -10.44 7.94 9.26
N GLU A 81 -10.85 6.68 9.32
CA GLU A 81 -10.83 5.88 10.56
C GLU A 81 -9.39 5.60 11.00
N MET A 82 -8.48 5.26 10.08
CA MET A 82 -7.07 5.05 10.35
C MET A 82 -6.42 6.32 10.91
N THR A 83 -6.71 7.48 10.34
CA THR A 83 -6.19 8.78 10.81
C THR A 83 -6.55 9.08 12.26
N LYS A 84 -7.68 8.55 12.75
CA LYS A 84 -8.09 8.67 14.16
C LYS A 84 -7.51 7.59 15.06
N SER A 85 -7.16 6.44 14.49
CA SER A 85 -6.76 5.23 15.21
C SER A 85 -5.25 5.08 15.32
N LEU A 86 -4.50 5.64 14.37
CA LEU A 86 -3.06 5.53 14.25
C LEU A 86 -2.38 6.78 14.83
N THR A 87 -1.19 6.56 15.35
CA THR A 87 -0.37 7.60 15.99
C THR A 87 0.44 8.44 15.01
N VAL A 88 0.48 8.03 13.74
CA VAL A 88 1.27 8.66 12.68
C VAL A 88 0.37 9.19 11.56
N PRO A 89 0.81 10.19 10.80
CA PRO A 89 0.08 10.69 9.63
C PRO A 89 -0.24 9.57 8.64
N VAL A 90 -1.44 9.62 8.08
CA VAL A 90 -1.91 8.70 7.04
C VAL A 90 -2.07 9.47 5.74
N HIS A 91 -1.36 9.03 4.70
CA HIS A 91 -1.41 9.57 3.35
C HIS A 91 -2.11 8.58 2.42
N SER A 92 -2.80 9.08 1.40
CA SER A 92 -3.27 8.26 0.29
C SER A 92 -2.32 8.37 -0.90
N HIS A 93 -2.10 7.26 -1.61
CA HIS A 93 -1.35 7.23 -2.86
C HIS A 93 -2.21 6.62 -3.98
N ASP A 94 -2.08 7.19 -5.16
CA ASP A 94 -2.87 6.86 -6.33
C ASP A 94 -2.13 5.86 -7.22
N GLU A 95 -2.70 4.65 -7.37
CA GLU A 95 -2.07 3.50 -8.02
C GLU A 95 -2.15 3.50 -9.55
N ARG A 96 -2.65 4.56 -10.19
CA ARG A 96 -2.95 4.60 -11.64
C ARG A 96 -1.78 4.22 -12.57
N LEU A 97 -0.54 4.21 -12.11
CA LEU A 97 0.66 3.92 -12.92
C LEU A 97 1.44 2.67 -12.47
N THR A 98 1.25 2.17 -11.25
CA THR A 98 2.15 1.17 -10.64
C THR A 98 1.87 -0.26 -11.07
N THR A 99 0.61 -0.64 -11.31
CA THR A 99 0.27 -2.00 -11.77
C THR A 99 0.76 -2.28 -13.20
N LYS A 100 0.91 -1.26 -14.04
CA LYS A 100 1.40 -1.43 -15.42
C LYS A 100 2.88 -1.80 -15.43
N THR A 101 3.71 -1.06 -14.70
CA THR A 101 5.17 -1.29 -14.62
C THR A 101 5.51 -2.67 -14.02
N ALA A 102 4.81 -3.10 -12.98
CA ALA A 102 5.03 -4.44 -12.40
C ALA A 102 4.63 -5.57 -13.37
N ASN A 103 3.59 -5.37 -14.19
CA ASN A 103 3.17 -6.36 -15.18
C ASN A 103 4.16 -6.47 -16.35
N ASP A 104 4.73 -5.35 -16.80
CA ASP A 104 5.64 -5.32 -17.95
C ASP A 104 6.91 -6.15 -17.68
N SER A 105 7.53 -6.03 -16.50
CA SER A 105 8.70 -6.83 -16.11
C SER A 105 8.40 -8.33 -15.93
N MET A 106 7.16 -8.70 -15.61
CA MET A 106 6.74 -10.10 -15.47
C MET A 106 6.32 -10.75 -16.79
N ILE A 107 5.95 -9.96 -17.79
CA ILE A 107 5.72 -10.44 -19.17
C ILE A 107 7.05 -10.88 -19.78
N GLU A 108 8.13 -10.13 -19.54
CA GLU A 108 9.49 -10.51 -19.96
C GLU A 108 9.96 -11.83 -19.34
N ALA A 109 9.50 -12.17 -18.14
CA ALA A 109 9.80 -13.42 -17.45
C ALA A 109 8.99 -14.64 -17.93
N ASN A 110 8.22 -14.52 -19.02
CA ASN A 110 7.42 -15.58 -19.65
C ASN A 110 6.43 -16.30 -18.70
N MET A 111 6.00 -15.62 -17.63
CA MET A 111 5.08 -16.17 -16.63
C MET A 111 3.64 -16.18 -17.14
N ASN A 112 2.90 -17.26 -16.87
CA ASN A 112 1.47 -17.33 -17.19
C ASN A 112 0.65 -16.32 -16.36
N ALA A 113 -0.51 -15.92 -16.86
CA ALA A 113 -1.32 -14.84 -16.26
C ALA A 113 -1.70 -15.08 -14.80
N GLN A 114 -1.98 -16.33 -14.42
CA GLN A 114 -2.34 -16.69 -13.05
C GLN A 114 -1.16 -16.58 -12.09
N ALA A 115 0.03 -17.04 -12.51
CA ALA A 115 1.26 -16.94 -11.74
C ALA A 115 1.66 -15.47 -11.55
N ARG A 116 1.56 -14.64 -12.60
CA ARG A 116 1.80 -13.20 -12.51
C ARG A 116 0.90 -12.54 -11.49
N ARG A 117 -0.41 -12.80 -11.55
CA ARG A 117 -1.36 -12.20 -10.60
C ARG A 117 -1.06 -12.54 -9.15
N LYS A 118 -0.65 -13.79 -8.87
CA LYS A 118 -0.22 -14.19 -7.52
C LYS A 118 1.04 -13.46 -7.05
N VAL A 119 1.96 -13.13 -7.95
CA VAL A 119 3.16 -12.36 -7.63
C VAL A 119 2.81 -10.89 -7.40
N VAL A 120 2.05 -10.28 -8.33
CA VAL A 120 1.54 -8.90 -8.19
C VAL A 120 0.85 -8.72 -6.85
N ASP A 121 -0.10 -9.61 -6.50
CA ASP A 121 -0.85 -9.55 -5.25
C ASP A 121 0.06 -9.60 -4.00
N LYS A 122 1.23 -10.25 -4.08
CA LYS A 122 2.17 -10.36 -2.94
C LYS A 122 3.05 -9.13 -2.78
N ILE A 123 3.30 -8.39 -3.85
CA ILE A 123 4.20 -7.24 -3.86
C ILE A 123 3.45 -5.91 -4.02
N ALA A 124 2.13 -5.93 -4.21
CA ALA A 124 1.31 -4.76 -4.50
C ALA A 124 1.56 -3.59 -3.54
N ALA A 125 1.51 -3.85 -2.22
CA ALA A 125 1.79 -2.84 -1.21
C ALA A 125 3.21 -2.22 -1.33
N ALA A 126 4.21 -3.02 -1.70
CA ALA A 126 5.58 -2.54 -1.88
C ALA A 126 5.75 -1.73 -3.15
N VAL A 127 5.14 -2.17 -4.26
CA VAL A 127 5.14 -1.42 -5.52
C VAL A 127 4.43 -0.07 -5.36
N MET A 128 3.29 -0.07 -4.66
CA MET A 128 2.54 1.15 -4.33
C MET A 128 3.37 2.09 -3.45
N LEU A 129 4.00 1.58 -2.38
CA LEU A 129 4.85 2.38 -1.52
C LEU A 129 6.07 2.93 -2.27
N GLN A 130 6.69 2.13 -3.15
CA GLN A 130 7.81 2.59 -3.97
C GLN A 130 7.40 3.77 -4.86
N GLY A 131 6.24 3.68 -5.52
CA GLY A 131 5.71 4.78 -6.34
C GLY A 131 5.52 6.08 -5.54
N TRP A 132 5.09 5.97 -4.28
CA TRP A 132 4.97 7.11 -3.37
C TRP A 132 6.34 7.70 -2.99
N LEU A 133 7.31 6.85 -2.64
CA LEU A 133 8.68 7.28 -2.29
C LEU A 133 9.34 8.01 -3.47
N ASP A 134 9.25 7.43 -4.67
CA ASP A 134 9.80 8.03 -5.90
C ASP A 134 9.15 9.38 -6.24
N HIS A 135 7.86 9.53 -5.95
CA HIS A 135 7.16 10.80 -6.13
C HIS A 135 7.59 11.84 -5.08
N ALA A 136 7.73 11.45 -3.82
CA ALA A 136 8.16 12.31 -2.74
C ALA A 136 9.61 12.81 -2.96
N ASP A 137 10.48 11.96 -3.52
CA ASP A 137 11.87 12.32 -3.83
C ASP A 137 11.97 13.39 -4.92
N ARG A 138 11.17 13.28 -5.98
CA ARG A 138 11.12 14.27 -7.08
C ARG A 138 10.71 15.68 -6.66
N HIS A 139 10.05 15.85 -5.51
CA HIS A 139 9.63 17.16 -4.99
C HIS A 139 10.63 17.77 -3.99
N LYS A 140 11.77 17.10 -3.74
CA LYS A 140 12.86 17.60 -2.89
C LYS A 140 13.99 18.28 -3.68
N SER A 141 13.90 18.34 -5.02
CA SER A 141 14.85 19.04 -5.91
C SER A 141 14.35 20.40 -6.36
#